data_AF-A0A7Y7HTM5-F1
#
_entry.id   AF-A0A7Y7HTM5-F1
#
_cell.length_a   1.000
_cell.length_b   1.000
_cell.length_c   1.000
_cell.angle_alpha   90.00
_cell.angle_beta   90.00
_cell.angle_gamma   90.00
#
_symmetry.space_group_name_H-M   'P 1'
#
loop_
_entity.id
_entity.type
_entity.pdbx_description
1 polymer ?
#
loop_
_entity_poly.entity_id
_entity_poly.type
_entity_poly.pdbx_seq_one_letter_code
_entity_poly.pdbx_strand_id
1 'polypeptide(L)' 'MKSNYSNAAQLKDLMTAPPMSAAQHAEVMRKRIAQRRMVEEARELKRAVSSYDDKR' A
#
# COMPACT_ATOMS: atom_id res chain seq x y z
N MET A 1 -2.28 10.69 10.79
CA MET A 1 -3.32 10.31 9.79
C MET A 1 -2.77 10.67 8.41
N LYS A 2 -2.55 9.70 7.51
CA LYS A 2 -2.17 10.00 6.11
C LYS A 2 -3.40 10.61 5.45
N SER A 3 -3.35 11.90 5.12
CA SER A 3 -4.46 12.58 4.46
C SER A 3 -4.65 11.99 3.07
N ASN A 4 -5.75 11.26 2.87
CA ASN A 4 -6.12 10.69 1.56
C ASN A 4 -6.51 11.77 0.54
N TYR A 5 -6.62 13.03 0.97
CA TYR A 5 -6.98 14.19 0.14
C TYR A 5 -5.81 14.79 -0.64
N SER A 6 -4.57 14.32 -0.44
CA SER A 6 -3.43 14.85 -1.21
C SER A 6 -3.28 14.23 -2.61
N ASN A 7 -4.12 13.25 -2.97
CA ASN A 7 -4.07 12.58 -4.27
C ASN A 7 -5.19 13.09 -5.19
N ALA A 8 -5.14 14.39 -5.48
CA ALA A 8 -6.04 15.04 -6.43
C ALA A 8 -5.26 15.42 -7.69
N ALA A 9 -5.80 15.11 -8.86
CA ALA A 9 -5.31 15.58 -10.16
C ALA A 9 -6.45 16.34 -10.85
N GLN A 10 -6.12 17.38 -11.62
CA GLN A 10 -7.15 18.05 -12.43
C GLN A 10 -7.60 17.12 -13.55
N LEU A 11 -8.89 17.15 -13.91
CA LEU A 11 -9.44 16.29 -14.96
C LEU A 11 -8.68 16.41 -16.28
N LYS A 12 -8.25 17.63 -16.64
CA LYS A 12 -7.45 17.88 -17.85
C LYS A 12 -6.14 17.07 -17.86
N ASP A 13 -5.50 16.91 -16.70
CA ASP A 13 -4.23 16.21 -16.58
C ASP A 13 -4.44 14.69 -16.66
N LEU A 14 -5.57 14.19 -16.13
CA LEU A 14 -5.98 12.79 -16.28
C LEU A 14 -6.28 12.41 -17.74
N MET A 15 -6.88 13.32 -18.51
CA MET A 15 -7.27 13.09 -19.89
C MET A 15 -6.11 13.21 -20.88
N THR A 16 -5.03 13.89 -20.50
CA THR A 16 -3.86 14.16 -21.36
C THR A 16 -2.60 13.45 -20.91
N ALA A 17 -2.63 12.77 -19.76
CA ALA A 17 -1.50 12.00 -19.28
C ALA A 17 -1.17 10.83 -20.24
N PRO A 18 0.11 10.64 -20.61
CA PRO A 18 0.51 9.49 -21.39
C PRO A 18 0.36 8.20 -20.56
N PRO A 19 0.19 7.03 -21.22
CA PRO A 19 0.16 5.77 -20.52
C PRO A 19 1.48 5.55 -19.77
N MET A 20 1.37 5.07 -18.53
CA MET A 20 2.51 4.79 -17.67
C MET A 20 3.46 3.78 -18.32
N SER A 21 4.77 4.01 -18.23
CA SER A 21 5.76 3.06 -18.75
C SER A 21 5.81 1.78 -17.91
N ALA A 22 6.25 0.67 -18.52
CA ALA A 22 6.38 -0.61 -17.82
C ALA A 22 7.32 -0.51 -16.60
N ALA A 23 8.39 0.28 -16.70
CA ALA A 23 9.33 0.51 -15.60
C ALA A 23 8.68 1.27 -14.43
N GLN A 24 7.93 2.33 -14.73
CA GLN A 24 7.18 3.09 -13.73
C GLN A 24 6.10 2.22 -13.06
N HIS A 25 5.37 1.42 -13.84
CA HIS A 25 4.37 0.50 -13.32
C HIS A 25 5.00 -0.53 -12.37
N ALA A 26 6.14 -1.12 -12.74
CA ALA A 26 6.86 -2.06 -11.89
C ALA A 26 7.31 -1.43 -10.56
N GLU A 27 7.74 -0.17 -10.58
CA GLU A 27 8.11 0.56 -9.35
C GLU A 27 6.89 0.79 -8.43
N VAL A 28 5.75 1.21 -9.00
CA VAL A 28 4.50 1.36 -8.24
C VAL A 28 4.08 0.03 -7.62
N MET A 29 4.18 -1.08 -8.36
CA MET A 29 3.88 -2.41 -7.84
C MET A 29 4.81 -2.81 -6.70
N ARG A 30 6.13 -2.58 -6.83
CA ARG A 30 7.09 -2.83 -5.74
C ARG A 30 6.72 -2.08 -4.46
N LYS A 31 6.38 -0.78 -4.57
CA LYS A 31 5.93 0.05 -3.44
C LYS A 31 4.66 -0.52 -2.79
N ARG A 32 3.67 -0.92 -3.58
CA ARG A 32 2.42 -1.53 -3.08
C ARG A 32 2.66 -2.85 -2.36
N ILE A 33 3.50 -3.71 -2.93
CA ILE A 33 3.84 -5.01 -2.32
C ILE A 33 4.53 -4.81 -0.98
N ALA A 34 5.50 -3.89 -0.90
CA ALA A 34 6.22 -3.60 0.34
C ALA A 34 5.26 -3.10 1.44
N GLN A 35 4.36 -2.16 1.10
CA GLN A 35 3.35 -1.67 2.05
C GLN A 35 2.41 -2.78 2.51
N ARG A 36 1.95 -3.65 1.60
CA ARG A 36 1.09 -4.79 1.94
C ARG A 36 1.79 -5.75 2.89
N ARG A 37 3.05 -6.12 2.60
CA ARG A 37 3.84 -7.02 3.45
C ARG A 37 3.98 -6.47 4.87
N MET A 38 4.32 -5.19 5.01
CA MET A 38 4.45 -4.54 6.32
C MET A 38 3.16 -4.62 7.15
N VAL A 39 2.00 -4.46 6.52
CA VAL A 39 0.70 -4.55 7.21
C VAL A 39 0.36 -5.99 7.59
N GLU A 40 0.61 -6.95 6.71
CA GLU A 40 0.35 -8.37 6.97
C GLU A 40 1.29 -8.93 8.05
N GLU A 41 2.58 -8.60 8.01
CA GLU A 41 3.55 -8.98 9.05
C GLU A 41 3.14 -8.42 10.42
N ALA A 42 2.71 -7.15 10.49
CA ALA A 42 2.21 -6.56 11.74
C ALA A 42 0.94 -7.25 12.24
N ARG A 43 0.03 -7.67 11.34
CA ARG A 43 -1.19 -8.42 11.69
C ARG A 43 -0.84 -9.82 12.21
N GLU A 44 0.11 -10.49 11.57
CA GLU A 44 0.54 -11.83 11.96
C GLU A 44 1.23 -11.82 13.34
N LEU A 45 2.11 -10.86 13.59
CA LEU A 45 2.70 -10.64 14.91
C LEU A 45 1.63 -10.43 15.99
N LYS A 46 0.62 -9.60 15.72
CA LYS A 46 -0.49 -9.38 16.66
C LYS A 46 -1.28 -10.67 16.94
N ARG A 47 -1.54 -11.48 15.91
CA ARG A 47 -2.22 -12.78 16.05
C ARG A 47 -1.38 -13.76 16.86
N ALA A 48 -0.08 -13.82 16.60
CA ALA A 48 0.84 -14.70 17.32
C ALA A 48 0.85 -14.38 18.83
N VAL A 49 0.95 -13.10 19.20
CA VAL A 49 0.86 -12.65 20.60
C VAL A 49 -0.47 -13.05 21.22
N SER A 50 -1.59 -12.72 20.56
CA SER A 50 -2.94 -13.07 21.06
C SER A 50 -3.14 -14.57 21.23
N SER A 51 -2.56 -15.41 20.37
CA SER A 51 -2.68 -16.86 20.46
C SER A 51 -1.81 -17.49 21.56
N TYR A 52 -0.76 -16.78 21.99
CA TYR A 52 0.11 -17.22 23.07
C TYR A 52 -0.51 -16.91 24.44
N ASP A 53 -1.17 -15.75 24.55
CA ASP A 53 -1.88 -15.34 25.77
C ASP A 53 -3.11 -16.22 26.08
N ASP A 54 -3.80 -16.75 25.05
CA ASP A 54 -4.97 -17.64 25.21
C ASP A 54 -4.60 -19.05 25.71
N LYS A 55 -3.32 -19.46 25.58
CA LYS A 55 -2.85 -20.79 26.01
C LYS A 55 -2.27 -20.83 27.42
N ARG A 56 -2.28 -19.72 28.15
CA ARG A 56 -1.66 -19.58 29.47
C ARG A 56 -2.71 -19.48 30.58
#